data_AF-A0A0H3B6S5-F1
#
_entry.id   AF-A0A0H3B6S5-F1
#
_cell.length_a   1.000
_cell.length_b   1.000
_cell.length_c   1.000
_cell.angle_alpha   90.00
_cell.angle_beta   90.00
_cell.angle_gamma   90.00
#
_symmetry.space_group_name_H-M   'P 1'
#
loop_
_entity.id
_entity.type
_entity.pdbx_description
1 polymer ?
#
loop_
_entity_poly.entity_id
_entity_poly.type
_entity_poly.pdbx_seq_one_letter_code
_entity_poly.pdbx_strand_id
1 'polypeptide(L)'
;MEFMTSTILSGVLYDGFVKGVRISTEFLKDKLQGWLFDDELIEELANKLKQLDLDELGQHAIKKRLENNPEIIKYMQNIKQEQSIGVVSQNHYGTGDNVAGNKVINNGK
;
A
#
# COMPACT_ATOMS: atom_id res chain seq x y z
N MET A 1 1.12 1.97 11.44
CA MET A 1 1.24 1.89 9.96
C MET A 1 -0.01 2.51 9.39
N GLU A 2 0.13 3.43 8.43
CA GLU A 2 -1.03 3.96 7.71
C GLU A 2 -1.46 2.96 6.62
N PHE A 3 -2.76 2.72 6.53
CA PHE A 3 -3.40 1.84 5.55
C PHE A 3 -4.25 2.64 4.58
N MET A 4 -4.67 2.02 3.48
CA MET A 4 -5.43 2.72 2.45
C MET A 4 -6.78 3.22 2.96
N THR A 5 -7.09 4.48 2.70
CA THR A 5 -8.36 5.11 3.11
C THR A 5 -9.33 5.24 1.95
N SER A 6 -10.63 5.27 2.25
CA SER A 6 -11.71 5.44 1.25
C SER A 6 -11.51 6.73 0.45
N THR A 7 -11.00 7.77 1.09
CA THR A 7 -10.63 9.04 0.46
C THR A 7 -9.56 8.86 -0.62
N ILE A 8 -8.48 8.12 -0.32
CA ILE A 8 -7.40 7.87 -1.28
C ILE A 8 -7.93 7.02 -2.43
N LEU A 9 -8.57 5.88 -2.14
CA LEU A 9 -9.04 4.96 -3.17
C LEU A 9 -10.12 5.61 -4.06
N SER A 10 -11.06 6.36 -3.49
CA SER A 10 -12.07 7.08 -4.29
C SER A 10 -11.45 8.16 -5.19
N GLY A 11 -10.39 8.83 -4.75
CA GLY A 11 -9.65 9.78 -5.58
C GLY A 11 -8.96 9.11 -6.75
N VAL A 12 -8.27 7.98 -6.50
CA VAL A 12 -7.61 7.17 -7.55
C VAL A 12 -8.61 6.67 -8.59
N LEU A 13 -9.74 6.11 -8.14
CA LEU A 13 -10.78 5.60 -9.03
C LEU A 13 -11.41 6.71 -9.85
N TYR A 14 -11.77 7.83 -9.22
CA TYR A 14 -12.38 8.97 -9.90
C TYR A 14 -11.44 9.56 -10.97
N ASP A 15 -10.15 9.73 -10.66
CA ASP A 15 -9.16 10.20 -11.65
C ASP A 15 -9.05 9.24 -12.85
N GLY A 16 -9.14 7.93 -12.61
CA GLY A 16 -9.21 6.92 -13.67
C GLY A 16 -10.44 7.08 -14.54
N PHE A 17 -11.63 7.20 -13.94
CA PHE A 17 -12.90 7.32 -14.66
C PHE A 17 -12.99 8.59 -15.50
N VAL A 18 -12.53 9.74 -14.98
CA VAL A 18 -12.46 11.00 -15.74
C VAL A 18 -11.58 10.87 -16.98
N LYS A 19 -10.57 9.98 -16.94
CA LYS A 19 -9.68 9.67 -18.07
C LYS A 19 -10.21 8.54 -18.98
N GLY A 20 -11.42 8.03 -18.73
CA GLY A 20 -12.02 6.93 -19.47
C GLY A 20 -11.37 5.57 -19.19
N VAL A 21 -10.61 5.44 -18.11
CA VAL A 21 -9.95 4.19 -17.72
C VAL A 21 -10.95 3.27 -17.03
N ARG A 22 -10.94 1.98 -17.40
CA ARG A 22 -11.72 0.94 -16.73
C ARG A 22 -10.94 0.38 -15.54
N ILE A 23 -11.65 -0.02 -14.49
CA ILE A 23 -11.03 -0.74 -13.36
C ILE A 23 -10.41 -2.03 -13.89
N SER A 24 -9.11 -2.21 -13.64
CA SER A 24 -8.39 -3.46 -13.87
C SER A 24 -7.32 -3.64 -12.79
N THR A 25 -6.81 -4.86 -12.67
CA THR A 25 -5.71 -5.19 -11.77
C THR A 25 -4.47 -4.35 -12.11
N GLU A 26 -4.16 -4.21 -13.40
CA GLU A 26 -3.03 -3.42 -13.91
C GLU A 26 -3.18 -1.94 -13.58
N PHE A 27 -4.39 -1.39 -13.76
CA PHE A 27 -4.68 0.00 -13.39
C PHE A 27 -4.45 0.24 -11.89
N LEU A 28 -4.92 -0.66 -11.03
CA LEU A 28 -4.69 -0.52 -9.59
C LEU A 28 -3.21 -0.67 -9.23
N LYS A 29 -2.49 -1.64 -9.81
CA LYS A 29 -1.04 -1.80 -9.59
C LYS A 29 -0.24 -0.56 -10.01
N ASP A 30 -0.59 0.05 -11.15
CA ASP A 30 0.03 1.28 -11.63
C ASP A 30 -0.22 2.46 -10.68
N LYS A 31 -1.47 2.62 -10.21
CA LYS A 31 -1.83 3.74 -9.32
C LYS A 31 -1.38 3.56 -7.88
N LEU A 32 -1.15 2.33 -7.45
CA LEU A 32 -0.72 1.99 -6.10
C LEU A 32 0.78 1.73 -6.01
N GLN A 33 1.58 2.24 -6.95
CA GLN A 33 3.04 2.24 -6.80
C GLN A 33 3.45 2.89 -5.47
N GLY A 34 4.36 2.24 -4.74
CA GLY A 34 4.78 2.65 -3.39
C GLY A 34 3.87 2.17 -2.25
N TRP A 35 2.86 1.36 -2.56
CA TRP A 35 2.08 0.63 -1.56
C TRP A 35 2.51 -0.84 -1.53
N LEU A 36 2.44 -1.44 -0.35
CA LEU A 36 2.68 -2.85 -0.09
C LEU A 36 1.35 -3.61 -0.08
N PHE A 37 1.24 -4.58 -0.96
CA PHE A 37 0.10 -5.47 -1.12
C PHE A 37 0.54 -6.75 -1.84
N ASP A 38 -0.22 -7.83 -1.66
CA ASP A 38 -0.04 -9.06 -2.42
C ASP A 38 -0.82 -9.00 -3.74
N ASP A 39 -0.34 -9.73 -4.76
CA ASP A 39 -0.95 -9.72 -6.10
C ASP A 39 -2.40 -10.24 -6.11
N GLU A 40 -2.66 -11.33 -5.37
CA GLU A 40 -3.99 -11.91 -5.19
C GLU A 40 -4.96 -10.89 -4.57
N LEU A 41 -4.48 -10.11 -3.60
CA LEU A 41 -5.28 -9.11 -2.92
C LEU A 41 -5.77 -8.01 -3.86
N ILE A 42 -4.90 -7.52 -4.75
CA ILE A 42 -5.29 -6.48 -5.71
C ILE A 42 -6.18 -7.02 -6.81
N GLU A 43 -6.00 -8.27 -7.23
CA GLU A 43 -6.89 -8.91 -8.18
C GLU A 43 -8.31 -9.05 -7.62
N GLU A 44 -8.45 -9.54 -6.38
CA GLU A 44 -9.75 -9.65 -5.71
C GLU A 44 -10.40 -8.27 -5.52
N LEU A 45 -9.63 -7.27 -5.08
CA LEU A 45 -10.12 -5.91 -4.94
C LEU A 45 -10.61 -5.34 -6.28
N ALA A 46 -9.86 -5.52 -7.37
CA ALA A 46 -10.27 -5.09 -8.70
C ALA A 46 -11.60 -5.74 -9.13
N ASN A 47 -11.75 -7.04 -8.90
CA ASN A 47 -12.96 -7.78 -9.23
C ASN A 47 -14.17 -7.29 -8.42
N LYS A 48 -13.99 -7.01 -7.12
CA LYS A 48 -15.05 -6.45 -6.27
C LYS A 48 -15.42 -5.03 -6.67
N LEU A 49 -14.44 -4.20 -7.02
CA LEU A 49 -14.68 -2.83 -7.47
C LEU A 49 -15.47 -2.77 -8.79
N LYS A 50 -15.19 -3.68 -9.73
CA LYS A 50 -15.96 -3.80 -10.98
C LYS A 50 -17.44 -4.12 -10.75
N GLN A 51 -17.77 -4.83 -9.66
CA GLN A 51 -19.16 -5.20 -9.34
C GLN A 51 -20.00 -4.04 -8.78
N LEU A 52 -19.39 -2.89 -8.49
CA LEU A 52 -20.05 -1.78 -7.79
C LEU A 52 -20.57 -0.66 -8.70
N ASP A 53 -20.29 -0.75 -10.00
CA ASP A 53 -20.76 0.19 -11.03
C ASP A 53 -20.44 1.65 -10.65
N LEU A 54 -19.14 1.95 -10.57
CA LEU A 54 -18.60 3.18 -9.99
C LEU A 54 -18.25 4.26 -11.02
N ASP A 55 -18.25 3.93 -12.31
CA ASP A 55 -17.71 4.72 -13.41
C ASP A 55 -18.48 6.02 -13.69
N GLU A 56 -19.80 6.04 -13.48
CA GLU A 56 -20.63 7.23 -13.64
C GLU A 56 -20.77 8.06 -12.34
N LEU A 57 -20.15 7.63 -11.25
CA LEU A 57 -20.31 8.25 -9.94
C LEU A 57 -19.29 9.38 -9.70
N GLY A 58 -19.73 10.44 -9.04
CA GLY A 58 -18.82 11.45 -8.51
C GLY A 58 -17.96 10.89 -7.37
N GLN A 59 -16.78 11.47 -7.15
CA GLN A 59 -15.82 11.02 -6.13
C GLN A 59 -16.44 10.82 -4.74
N HIS A 60 -17.33 11.72 -4.31
CA HIS A 60 -18.04 11.59 -3.03
C HIS A 60 -18.96 10.36 -2.98
N ALA A 61 -19.67 10.07 -4.08
CA ALA A 61 -20.54 8.91 -4.19
C ALA A 61 -19.73 7.60 -4.23
N ILE A 62 -18.60 7.59 -4.95
CA ILE A 62 -17.64 6.47 -4.95
C ILE A 62 -17.18 6.20 -3.51
N LYS A 63 -16.68 7.22 -2.80
CA LYS A 63 -16.23 7.09 -1.41
C LYS A 63 -17.29 6.45 -0.52
N LYS A 64 -18.53 6.94 -0.58
CA LYS A 64 -19.66 6.39 0.19
C LYS A 64 -19.95 4.93 -0.17
N ARG A 65 -19.81 4.54 -1.45
CA ARG A 65 -19.98 3.15 -1.91
C ARG A 65 -18.91 2.23 -1.32
N LEU A 66 -17.65 2.70 -1.27
CA LEU A 66 -16.53 1.96 -0.67
C LEU A 66 -16.75 1.77 0.83
N GLU A 67 -17.15 2.83 1.54
CA GLU A 67 -17.41 2.80 3.00
C GLU A 67 -18.61 1.93 3.39
N ASN A 68 -19.59 1.79 2.50
CA ASN A 68 -20.74 0.92 2.71
C ASN A 68 -20.45 -0.56 2.39
N ASN A 69 -19.24 -0.90 1.93
CA ASN A 69 -18.87 -2.26 1.58
C ASN A 69 -17.77 -2.79 2.55
N PRO A 70 -18.15 -3.63 3.54
CA PRO A 70 -17.21 -4.18 4.50
C PRO A 70 -16.09 -5.02 3.90
N GLU A 71 -16.31 -5.69 2.76
CA GLU A 71 -15.28 -6.49 2.10
C GLU A 71 -14.19 -5.60 1.52
N ILE A 72 -14.58 -4.50 0.85
CA ILE A 72 -13.62 -3.52 0.32
C ILE A 72 -12.79 -2.92 1.44
N ILE A 73 -13.43 -2.58 2.57
CA ILE A 73 -12.70 -2.06 3.74
C ILE A 73 -11.63 -3.04 4.21
N LYS A 74 -11.93 -4.35 4.23
CA LYS A 74 -10.93 -5.38 4.58
C LYS A 74 -9.77 -5.42 3.60
N TYR A 75 -10.04 -5.36 2.29
CA TYR A 75 -8.97 -5.29 1.29
C TYR A 75 -8.09 -4.05 1.48
N MET A 76 -8.70 -2.89 1.68
CA MET A 76 -8.00 -1.62 1.89
C MET A 76 -7.12 -1.61 3.14
N GLN A 77 -7.57 -2.23 4.23
CA GLN A 77 -6.79 -2.35 5.48
C GLN A 77 -5.51 -3.18 5.31
N ASN A 78 -5.49 -4.08 4.34
CA ASN A 78 -4.33 -4.91 4.03
C ASN A 78 -3.36 -4.23 3.05
N ILE A 79 -3.77 -3.14 2.40
CA ILE A 79 -2.88 -2.32 1.56
C ILE A 79 -2.22 -1.26 2.44
N LYS A 80 -0.90 -1.37 2.59
CA LYS A 80 -0.11 -0.54 3.51
C LYS A 80 0.79 0.38 2.72
N GLN A 81 1.07 1.59 3.20
CA GLN A 81 2.13 2.38 2.59
C GLN A 81 3.48 1.72 2.85
N GLU A 82 4.34 1.68 1.84
CA GLU A 82 5.73 1.27 2.03
C GLU A 82 6.39 2.24 3.01
N GLN A 83 6.65 1.76 4.22
CA GLN A 83 7.43 2.53 5.17
C GLN A 83 8.90 2.43 4.76
N SER A 84 9.40 3.45 4.06
CA SER A 84 10.84 3.66 3.93
C SER A 84 11.37 4.09 5.31
N ILE A 85 11.56 3.11 6.21
CA ILE A 85 12.12 3.34 7.53
C ILE A 85 13.18 2.28 7.78
N GLY A 86 14.39 2.59 7.34
CA GLY A 86 15.61 2.07 7.96
C GLY A 86 15.76 2.62 9.38
N VAL A 87 14.92 2.16 10.31
CA VAL A 87 15.12 2.35 11.75
C VAL A 87 15.48 0.99 12.32
N VAL A 88 16.78 0.75 12.36
CA VAL A 88 17.38 -0.28 13.19
C VAL A 88 17.27 0.20 14.64
N SER A 89 16.19 -0.16 15.33
CA SER A 89 16.10 0.00 16.78
C SER A 89 16.90 -1.12 17.45
N GLN A 90 18.22 -0.94 17.58
CA GLN A 90 19.06 -1.82 18.39
C GLN A 90 18.88 -1.49 19.88
N ASN A 91 18.09 -2.30 20.58
CA ASN A 91 18.10 -2.31 22.05
C ASN A 91 19.35 -3.06 22.52
N HIS A 92 20.40 -2.32 22.87
CA HIS A 92 21.62 -2.89 23.43
C HIS A 92 21.50 -3.02 24.96
N TYR A 93 21.44 -4.26 25.46
CA TYR A 93 21.62 -4.58 26.88
C TYR A 93 22.98 -5.27 27.14
N GLY A 94 23.99 -4.95 26.35
CA GLY A 94 25.37 -5.40 26.53
C GLY A 94 26.23 -4.25 27.04
N THR A 95 27.38 -4.56 27.61
CA THR A 95 28.48 -3.59 27.67
C THR A 95 29.27 -3.75 26.36
N GLY A 96 29.59 -2.62 25.73
CA GLY A 96 29.76 -2.51 24.27
C GLY A 96 30.95 -3.22 23.63
N ASP A 97 30.80 -3.47 22.33
CA ASP A 97 31.73 -3.02 21.28
C ASP A 97 31.01 -3.15 19.91
N ASN A 98 30.82 -2.03 19.19
CA ASN A 98 30.30 -2.03 17.84
C ASN A 98 31.42 -1.63 16.87
N VAL A 99 32.01 -2.60 16.17
CA VAL A 99 33.00 -2.35 15.12
C VAL A 99 32.30 -2.20 13.77
N ALA A 100 32.04 -0.96 13.35
CA ALA A 100 31.62 -0.64 11.99
C ALA A 100 32.86 -0.31 11.14
N GLY A 101 33.50 -1.33 10.57
CA GLY A 101 34.60 -1.15 9.63
C GLY A 101 35.46 -2.40 9.44
N ASN A 102 35.86 -2.68 8.20
CA ASN A 102 36.68 -3.82 7.80
C ASN A 102 37.84 -4.06 8.77
N LYS A 103 37.80 -5.20 9.47
CA LYS A 103 38.85 -5.60 10.42
C LYS A 103 40.05 -6.13 9.63
N VAL A 104 41.10 -5.31 9.48
CA VAL A 104 42.42 -5.81 9.07
C VAL A 104 43.09 -6.37 10.32
N ILE A 105 43.23 -7.70 10.39
CA ILE A 105 43.92 -8.38 11.49
C ILE A 105 45.41 -8.47 11.12
N ASN A 106 46.27 -7.70 11.81
CA ASN A 106 47.72 -7.90 11.76
C ASN A 106 48.17 -8.63 13.03
N ASN A 107 48.44 -9.93 12.91
CA ASN A 107 49.07 -10.71 13.97
C ASN A 107 50.59 -10.40 13.99
N GLY A 108 50.99 -9.46 14.86
CA GLY A 108 52.38 -9.28 15.25
C GLY A 108 52.78 -10.28 16.35
N LYS A 109 53.93 -10.91 16.17
CA LYS A 109 54.54 -11.97 16.98
C LYS A 109 54.75 -11.62 18.46
#